data_AF-A0A928WUZ1-F1
#
_entry.id   AF-A0A928WUZ1-F1
#
_cell.length_a   1.000
_cell.length_b   1.000
_cell.length_c   1.000
_cell.angle_alpha   90.00
_cell.angle_beta   90.00
_cell.angle_gamma   90.00
#
_symmetry.space_group_name_H-M   'P 1'
#
loop_
_entity.id
_entity.type
_entity.pdbx_description
1 polymer ?
#
loop_
_entity_poly.entity_id
_entity_poly.type
_entity_poly.pdbx_seq_one_letter_code
_entity_poly.pdbx_strand_id
1 'polypeptide(L)' 'MTTEADTRFAVALSNQQDQSHVDAKEVYAKQEQILLPQAVLAEVAYLLHRDAGTAVCAT' A
#
# COMPACT_ATOMS: atom_id res chain seq x y z
N MET A 1 18.22 -1.12 -11.60
CA MET A 1 16.88 -1.69 -11.84
C MET A 1 15.91 -0.96 -10.92
N THR A 2 14.77 -0.51 -11.42
CA THR A 2 13.77 0.21 -10.63
C THR A 2 12.65 -0.74 -10.29
N THR A 3 12.32 -0.89 -9.00
CA THR A 3 11.17 -1.67 -8.55
C THR A 3 9.93 -0.78 -8.58
N GLU A 4 8.87 -1.22 -9.26
CA GLU A 4 7.59 -0.50 -9.34
C GLU A 4 6.53 -1.25 -8.53
N ALA A 5 5.82 -0.55 -7.66
CA ALA A 5 4.75 -1.14 -6.85
C ALA A 5 3.39 -1.01 -7.54
N ASP A 6 2.60 -2.08 -7.44
CA ASP A 6 1.20 -2.07 -7.84
C ASP A 6 0.26 -1.75 -6.66
N THR A 7 -1.02 -1.53 -7.00
CA THR A 7 -2.07 -1.20 -6.05
C THR A 7 -2.26 -2.26 -4.97
N ARG A 8 -2.18 -3.55 -5.33
CA ARG A 8 -2.40 -4.65 -4.38
C ARG A 8 -1.26 -4.70 -3.36
N PHE A 9 -0.03 -4.53 -3.79
CA PHE A 9 1.13 -4.47 -2.91
C PHE A 9 1.02 -3.30 -1.93
N ALA A 10 0.71 -2.11 -2.43
CA ALA A 10 0.58 -0.92 -1.59
C ALA A 10 -0.59 -1.00 -0.59
N VAL A 11 -1.73 -1.60 -0.98
CA VAL A 11 -2.85 -1.88 -0.07
C VAL A 11 -2.46 -2.92 0.97
N ALA A 12 -1.86 -4.04 0.58
CA ALA A 12 -1.42 -5.09 1.49
C ALA A 12 -0.37 -4.57 2.50
N LEU A 13 0.54 -3.70 2.05
CA LEU A 13 1.53 -3.05 2.93
C LEU A 13 0.86 -2.10 3.94
N SER A 14 -0.24 -1.46 3.57
CA SER A 14 -0.90 -0.42 4.38
C SER A 14 -2.02 -0.97 5.29
N ASN A 15 -2.60 -2.13 4.95
CA ASN A 15 -3.67 -2.76 5.71
C ASN A 15 -3.14 -3.95 6.53
N GLN A 16 -3.06 -3.81 7.86
CA GLN A 16 -2.56 -4.85 8.76
C GLN A 16 -3.44 -6.11 8.82
N GLN A 17 -4.70 -6.01 8.40
CA GLN A 17 -5.63 -7.14 8.35
C GLN A 17 -5.57 -7.89 7.00
N ASP A 18 -4.80 -7.38 6.03
CA ASP A 18 -4.58 -8.04 4.76
C ASP A 18 -3.76 -9.32 4.97
N GLN A 19 -4.19 -10.42 4.36
CA GLN A 19 -3.53 -11.73 4.50
C GLN A 19 -2.08 -11.69 3.99
N SER A 20 -1.79 -10.81 3.03
CA SER A 20 -0.46 -10.63 2.46
C SER A 20 0.37 -9.54 3.16
N HIS A 21 -0.12 -8.96 4.27
CA HIS A 21 0.57 -7.85 4.94
C HIS A 21 2.00 -8.21 5.39
N VAL A 22 2.18 -9.41 5.96
CA VAL A 22 3.49 -9.87 6.45
C VAL A 22 4.47 -10.01 5.29
N ASP A 23 4.05 -10.70 4.24
CA ASP A 23 4.88 -10.90 3.04
C ASP A 23 5.22 -9.57 2.35
N ALA A 24 4.24 -8.67 2.24
CA ALA A 24 4.43 -7.35 1.66
C ALA A 24 5.46 -6.52 2.46
N LYS A 25 5.42 -6.56 3.79
CA LYS A 25 6.43 -5.91 4.65
C LYS A 25 7.83 -6.49 4.45
N GLU A 26 7.96 -7.81 4.34
CA GLU A 26 9.26 -8.43 4.11
C GLU A 26 9.87 -8.05 2.77
N VAL A 27 9.05 -7.96 1.72
CA VAL A 27 9.49 -7.50 0.41
C VAL A 27 9.87 -6.02 0.46
N TYR A 28 9.02 -5.17 1.07
CA TYR A 28 9.28 -3.75 1.24
C TYR A 28 10.60 -3.47 1.95
N ALA A 29 10.89 -4.19 3.04
CA ALA A 29 12.11 -4.03 3.83
C ALA A 29 13.40 -4.35 3.06
N LYS A 30 13.31 -5.10 1.96
CA LYS A 30 14.45 -5.46 1.10
C LYS A 30 14.67 -4.48 -0.06
N GLN A 31 13.75 -3.54 -0.29
CA GLN A 31 13.88 -2.57 -1.38
C GLN A 31 14.51 -1.27 -0.86
N GLU A 32 15.59 -0.82 -1.51
CA GLU A 32 16.16 0.51 -1.24
C GLU A 32 15.25 1.64 -1.75
N GLN A 33 14.55 1.38 -2.86
CA GLN A 33 13.64 2.32 -3.49
C GLN A 33 12.51 1.56 -4.19
N ILE A 34 11.30 2.09 -4.07
CA ILE A 34 10.13 1.63 -4.79
C ILE A 34 9.49 2.84 -5.46
N LEU A 35 9.25 2.74 -6.76
CA LEU A 35 8.49 3.73 -7.50
C LEU A 35 7.00 3.40 -7.36
N LEU A 36 6.21 4.40 -6.94
CA LEU A 36 4.76 4.30 -6.86
C LEU A 36 4.15 5.24 -7.90
N PRO A 37 3.55 4.71 -8.99
CA PRO A 37 2.89 5.54 -9.99
C PRO A 37 1.72 6.34 -9.39
N GLN A 38 1.45 7.56 -9.89
CA GLN A 38 0.36 8.38 -9.36
C GLN A 38 -1.03 7.73 -9.53
N ALA A 39 -1.26 6.98 -10.60
CA ALA A 39 -2.51 6.25 -10.78
C ALA A 39 -2.71 5.18 -9.67
N VAL A 40 -1.64 4.45 -9.34
CA VAL A 40 -1.62 3.48 -8.24
C VAL A 40 -1.92 4.16 -6.90
N LEU A 41 -1.34 5.35 -6.65
CA LEU A 41 -1.61 6.12 -5.43
C LEU A 41 -3.09 6.47 -5.28
N ALA A 42 -3.76 6.88 -6.36
CA ALA A 42 -5.19 7.19 -6.34
C ALA A 42 -6.04 5.95 -6.04
N GLU A 43 -5.71 4.80 -6.63
CA GLU A 43 -6.42 3.55 -6.37
C GLU A 43 -6.22 3.06 -4.93
N VAL A 44 -5.00 3.15 -4.39
CA VAL A 44 -4.69 2.79 -3.00
C VAL A 44 -5.50 3.65 -2.04
N ALA A 45 -5.55 4.97 -2.25
CA ALA A 45 -6.34 5.87 -1.42
C ALA A 45 -7.82 5.51 -1.42
N TYR A 46 -8.38 5.20 -2.60
CA TYR A 46 -9.77 4.76 -2.73
C TYR A 46 -10.04 3.44 -1.99
N LEU A 47 -9.17 2.44 -2.16
CA LEU A 47 -9.35 1.11 -1.56
C LEU A 47 -9.18 1.13 -0.04
N LEU A 48 -8.18 1.84 0.48
CA LEU A 48 -8.00 2.02 1.92
C LEU A 48 -9.20 2.73 2.54
N HIS A 49 -9.73 3.77 1.88
CA HIS A 49 -10.93 4.45 2.35
C HIS A 49 -12.15 3.52 2.38
N ARG A 50 -12.35 2.73 1.33
CA ARG A 50 -13.47 1.79 1.23
C ARG A 50 -13.40 0.67 2.27
N ASP A 51 -12.22 0.09 2.45
CA ASP A 51 -12.06 -1.16 3.20
C ASP A 51 -11.74 -0.92 4.69
N ALA A 52 -11.01 0.14 5.03
CA ALA A 52 -10.70 0.48 6.43
C ALA A 52 -11.72 1.46 7.05
N GLY A 53 -12.52 2.13 6.22
CA GLY A 53 -13.37 3.24 6.64
C GLY A 53 -12.56 4.49 7.02
N THR A 54 -13.16 5.67 6.91
CA THR A 54 -12.56 6.89 7.47
C THR A 54 -12.66 6.88 9.00
N ALA A 55 -11.63 6.35 9.66
CA ALA A 55 -11.18 7.05 10.86
C ALA A 55 -10.56 8.35 10.35
N VAL A 56 -11.39 9.39 10.29
CA VAL A 56 -10.97 10.75 10.00
C VAL A 56 -9.68 11.03 10.78
N CYS A 57 -8.55 11.14 10.08
CA CYS A 57 -7.44 11.96 10.57
C CYS A 57 -7.95 13.40 10.55
N ALA A 58 -8.80 13.73 11.52
CA ALA A 58 -8.99 15.10 11.94
C ALA A 58 -7.80 15.41 12.83
N THR A 59 -7.10 16.47 12.45
CA THR A 59 -6.06 17.21 13.17
C THR A 59 -4.70 16.53 13.36
#